data_AF-A0A915PLB1-F1
#
_entry.id   AF-A0A915PLB1-F1
#
_cell.length_a   1.000
_cell.length_b   1.000
_cell.length_c   1.000
_cell.angle_alpha   90.00
_cell.angle_beta   90.00
_cell.angle_gamma   90.00
#
_symmetry.space_group_name_H-M   'P 1'
#
loop_
_entity.id
_entity.type
_entity.pdbx_description
1 polymer ?
#
loop_
_entity_poly.entity_id
_entity_poly.type
_entity_poly.pdbx_seq_one_letter_code
_entity_poly.pdbx_strand_id
1 'polypeptide(L)'
;MNKSSSLNLSTTQLLLVRKTWAHARNQGALEPALSIFRNSFFKCGEIRSLIMDGPKNVGHERLKKHAKSFTDIMDRLIIGLETKETVIEELRMAGRAHASLLRDSRHKSDSKGMAQSLNGCPFRLAHFEHFASAMIERTLEWGEKKDRNKTTQTGWTKIVLFVVEQLREGYQEAIREERRARRQKQQSQSEQV
;
A
#
# COMPACT_ATOMS: atom_id res chain seq x y z
N MET A 1 -10.80 -3.20 22.68
CA MET A 1 -10.58 -4.65 22.55
C MET A 1 -9.41 -4.88 21.60
N ASN A 2 -8.26 -5.29 22.15
CA ASN A 2 -7.07 -5.71 21.40
C ASN A 2 -7.45 -6.80 20.39
N LYS A 3 -7.28 -6.54 19.10
CA LYS A 3 -7.25 -7.59 18.08
C LYS A 3 -5.87 -7.56 17.44
N SER A 4 -5.05 -8.51 17.88
CA SER A 4 -3.65 -8.74 17.54
C SER A 4 -3.24 -8.34 16.12
N SER A 5 -2.36 -7.36 16.00
CA SER A 5 -1.53 -7.12 14.82
C SER A 5 -0.04 -7.22 15.17
N SER A 6 0.34 -8.13 16.07
CA SER A 6 1.75 -8.40 16.32
C SER A 6 2.35 -9.26 15.20
N LEU A 7 3.26 -8.67 14.42
CA LEU A 7 4.09 -9.41 13.46
C LEU A 7 5.02 -10.35 14.23
N ASN A 8 4.73 -11.65 14.14
CA ASN A 8 5.46 -12.74 14.82
C ASN A 8 6.19 -13.62 13.81
N LEU A 9 7.50 -13.42 13.70
CA LEU A 9 8.44 -14.22 12.90
C LEU A 9 9.32 -15.03 13.85
N SER A 10 9.59 -16.29 13.51
CA SER A 10 10.67 -17.01 14.19
C SER A 10 12.03 -16.38 13.83
N THR A 11 13.06 -16.62 14.64
CA THR A 11 14.43 -16.16 14.36
C THR A 11 14.89 -16.59 12.97
N THR A 12 14.63 -17.84 12.59
CA THR A 12 14.96 -18.36 11.25
C THR A 12 14.20 -17.63 10.14
N GLN A 13 12.89 -17.36 10.32
CA GLN A 13 12.10 -16.58 9.36
C GLN A 13 12.67 -15.18 9.19
N LEU A 14 13.01 -14.50 10.28
CA LEU A 14 13.58 -13.15 10.24
C LEU A 14 14.93 -13.11 9.51
N LEU A 15 15.83 -14.06 9.78
CA LEU A 15 17.13 -14.14 9.10
C LEU A 15 16.98 -14.37 7.59
N LEU A 16 16.10 -15.29 7.18
CA LEU A 16 15.86 -15.57 5.77
C LEU A 16 15.19 -14.41 5.03
N VAL A 17 14.22 -13.74 5.66
CA VAL A 17 13.59 -12.53 5.13
C VAL A 17 14.65 -11.44 4.92
N ARG A 18 15.47 -11.14 5.94
CA ARG A 18 16.53 -10.12 5.84
C ARG A 18 17.50 -10.42 4.70
N LYS A 19 17.93 -11.68 4.59
CA LYS A 19 18.84 -12.13 3.53
C LYS A 19 18.23 -11.95 2.13
N THR A 20 17.00 -12.41 1.94
CA THR A 20 16.31 -12.32 0.64
C THR A 20 15.92 -10.88 0.28
N TRP A 21 15.57 -10.07 1.27
CA TRP A 21 15.35 -8.62 1.10
C TRP A 21 16.61 -7.92 0.62
N ALA A 22 17.75 -8.13 1.29
CA ALA A 22 19.03 -7.54 0.88
C ALA A 22 19.41 -7.94 -0.55
N HIS A 23 19.21 -9.21 -0.92
CA HIS A 23 19.39 -9.66 -2.30
C HIS A 23 18.48 -8.92 -3.28
N ALA A 24 17.20 -8.72 -2.94
CA ALA A 24 16.27 -7.99 -3.80
C ALA A 24 16.64 -6.50 -3.95
N ARG A 25 17.12 -5.86 -2.88
CA ARG A 25 17.60 -4.47 -2.87
C ARG A 25 18.80 -4.23 -3.79
N ASN A 26 19.63 -5.25 -4.03
CA ASN A 26 20.79 -5.16 -4.94
C ASN A 26 20.40 -4.90 -6.40
N GLN A 27 19.12 -5.03 -6.77
CA GLN A 27 18.64 -4.77 -8.14
C GLN A 27 18.57 -3.27 -8.46
N GLY A 28 18.59 -2.39 -7.45
CA GLY A 28 18.61 -0.94 -7.64
C GLY A 28 18.02 -0.15 -6.48
N ALA A 29 18.26 1.16 -6.47
CA ALA A 29 17.90 2.03 -5.36
C ALA A 29 16.41 1.98 -4.96
N LEU A 30 15.50 1.80 -5.94
CA LEU A 30 14.05 1.70 -5.74
C LEU A 30 13.50 0.27 -5.93
N GLU A 31 14.36 -0.73 -6.10
CA GLU A 31 13.96 -2.13 -6.17
C GLU A 31 14.05 -2.79 -4.78
N PRO A 32 13.18 -3.73 -4.42
CA PRO A 32 12.17 -4.36 -5.27
C PRO A 32 10.83 -3.60 -5.35
N ALA A 33 10.72 -2.40 -4.76
CA ALA A 33 9.44 -1.69 -4.70
C ALA A 33 8.85 -1.39 -6.09
N LEU A 34 9.67 -0.93 -7.04
CA LEU A 34 9.22 -0.69 -8.42
C LEU A 34 8.68 -1.96 -9.10
N SER A 35 9.38 -3.09 -8.99
CA SER A 35 8.90 -4.36 -9.55
C SER A 35 7.62 -4.86 -8.89
N ILE A 36 7.43 -4.65 -7.58
CA ILE A 36 6.17 -4.95 -6.88
C ILE A 36 5.01 -4.11 -7.44
N PHE A 37 5.18 -2.79 -7.52
CA PHE A 37 4.15 -1.90 -8.07
C PHE A 37 3.82 -2.24 -9.52
N ARG A 38 4.83 -2.50 -10.35
CA ARG A 38 4.62 -2.94 -11.74
C ARG A 38 3.87 -4.27 -11.80
N ASN A 39 4.17 -5.23 -10.92
CA ASN A 39 3.41 -6.48 -10.86
C ASN A 39 1.95 -6.25 -10.46
N SER A 40 1.69 -5.31 -9.55
CA SER A 40 0.32 -4.93 -9.16
C SER A 40 -0.48 -4.32 -10.32
N PHE A 41 0.19 -3.63 -11.27
CA PHE A 41 -0.45 -3.11 -12.48
C PHE A 41 -0.94 -4.23 -13.40
N PHE A 42 -0.22 -5.35 -13.48
CA PHE A 42 -0.66 -6.52 -14.23
C PHE A 42 -1.79 -7.26 -13.52
N LYS A 43 -1.79 -7.28 -12.18
CA LYS A 43 -2.89 -7.86 -11.39
C LYS A 43 -4.18 -7.07 -11.48
N CYS A 44 -4.09 -5.75 -11.51
CA CYS A 44 -5.25 -4.87 -11.57
C CYS A 44 -4.90 -3.60 -12.36
N GLY A 45 -5.46 -3.49 -13.58
CA GLY A 45 -5.24 -2.32 -14.44
C GLY A 45 -5.68 -0.99 -13.81
N GLU A 46 -6.64 -1.02 -12.87
CA GLU A 46 -7.05 0.18 -12.14
C GLU A 46 -5.94 0.77 -11.26
N ILE A 47 -5.08 -0.08 -10.67
CA ILE A 47 -3.94 0.39 -9.88
C ILE A 47 -2.98 1.18 -10.77
N ARG A 48 -2.78 0.70 -12.01
CA ARG A 48 -2.00 1.43 -13.01
C ARG A 48 -2.65 2.77 -13.33
N SER A 49 -3.94 2.78 -13.62
CA SER A 49 -4.67 4.01 -13.94
C SER A 49 -4.57 5.04 -12.81
N LEU A 50 -4.72 4.62 -11.55
CA LEU A 50 -4.61 5.48 -10.38
C LEU A 50 -3.18 6.04 -10.19
N ILE A 51 -2.14 5.19 -10.30
CA ILE A 51 -0.76 5.66 -10.11
C ILE A 51 -0.28 6.50 -11.30
N MET A 52 -0.71 6.18 -12.51
CA MET A 52 -0.27 6.84 -13.73
C MET A 52 -1.16 8.00 -14.17
N ASP A 53 -2.23 8.32 -13.41
CA ASP A 53 -3.16 9.42 -13.74
C ASP A 53 -2.45 10.76 -13.93
N GLY A 54 -2.89 11.52 -14.92
CA GLY A 54 -2.33 12.80 -15.34
C GLY A 54 -1.23 12.68 -16.41
N PRO A 55 -0.48 13.77 -16.66
CA PRO A 55 0.61 13.78 -17.64
C PRO A 55 1.66 12.71 -17.36
N LYS A 56 2.28 12.16 -18.41
CA LYS A 56 3.23 11.03 -18.31
C LYS A 56 4.27 11.24 -17.21
N ASN A 57 4.91 12.40 -17.14
CA ASN A 57 5.94 12.68 -16.13
C ASN A 57 5.38 12.66 -14.70
N VAL A 58 4.15 13.15 -14.50
CA VAL A 58 3.50 13.20 -13.18
C VAL A 58 3.24 11.78 -12.65
N GLY A 59 2.71 10.89 -13.49
CA GLY A 59 2.47 9.49 -13.11
C GLY A 59 3.77 8.74 -12.75
N HIS A 60 4.84 8.95 -13.52
CA HIS A 60 6.13 8.33 -13.23
C HIS A 60 6.76 8.86 -11.93
N GLU A 61 6.66 10.16 -11.66
CA GLU A 61 7.13 10.74 -10.39
C GLU A 61 6.29 10.25 -9.20
N ARG A 62 4.98 10.08 -9.36
CA ARG A 62 4.11 9.47 -8.34
C ARG A 62 4.54 8.05 -8.02
N LEU A 63 4.81 7.23 -9.04
CA LEU A 63 5.31 5.87 -8.89
C LEU A 63 6.67 5.84 -8.17
N LYS A 64 7.61 6.70 -8.56
CA LYS A 64 8.93 6.79 -7.89
C LYS A 64 8.78 7.15 -6.41
N LYS A 65 7.92 8.11 -6.08
CA LYS A 65 7.65 8.50 -4.68
C LYS A 65 7.03 7.35 -3.88
N HIS A 66 6.10 6.60 -4.47
CA HIS A 66 5.52 5.40 -3.84
C HIS A 66 6.58 4.32 -3.60
N ALA A 67 7.42 4.04 -4.62
CA ALA A 67 8.47 3.05 -4.51
C ALA A 67 9.49 3.43 -3.43
N LYS A 68 9.93 4.70 -3.39
CA LYS A 68 10.83 5.21 -2.36
C LYS A 68 10.23 5.07 -0.96
N SER A 69 9.02 5.60 -0.76
CA SER A 69 8.33 5.54 0.54
C SER A 69 8.16 4.09 1.02
N PHE A 70 7.71 3.20 0.12
CA PHE A 70 7.56 1.78 0.44
C PHE A 70 8.89 1.12 0.81
N THR A 71 9.95 1.39 0.06
CA THR A 71 11.30 0.91 0.37
C THR A 71 11.75 1.37 1.76
N ASP A 72 11.61 2.65 2.08
CA ASP A 72 12.05 3.22 3.37
C ASP A 72 11.28 2.60 4.56
N ILE A 73 9.97 2.36 4.41
CA ILE A 73 9.13 1.69 5.42
C ILE A 73 9.56 0.23 5.59
N MET A 74 9.75 -0.50 4.47
CA MET A 74 10.11 -1.91 4.50
C MET A 74 11.53 -2.14 5.03
N ASP A 75 12.49 -1.28 4.68
CA ASP A 75 13.86 -1.32 5.20
C ASP A 75 13.83 -1.22 6.73
N ARG A 76 13.06 -0.29 7.29
CA ARG A 76 12.90 -0.14 8.75
C ARG A 76 12.20 -1.32 9.39
N LEU A 77 11.13 -1.83 8.78
CA LEU A 77 10.40 -3.00 9.27
C LEU A 77 11.27 -4.27 9.32
N ILE A 78 12.06 -4.51 8.28
CA ILE A 78 12.83 -5.75 8.10
C ILE A 78 14.15 -5.70 8.85
N ILE A 79 14.87 -4.58 8.76
CA ILE A 79 16.19 -4.44 9.38
C ILE A 79 16.04 -4.21 10.89
N GLY A 80 14.88 -3.72 11.35
CA GLY A 80 14.53 -3.62 12.77
C GLY A 80 15.25 -2.47 13.47
N LEU A 81 15.45 -1.35 12.77
CA LEU A 81 16.08 -0.15 13.30
C LEU A 81 15.12 0.74 14.11
N GLU A 82 13.80 0.56 13.93
CA GLU A 82 12.76 1.33 14.62
C GLU A 82 11.81 0.44 15.42
N THR A 83 11.12 1.06 16.37
CA THR A 83 10.01 0.42 17.09
C THR A 83 8.90 0.07 16.09
N LYS A 84 8.28 -1.10 16.29
CA LYS A 84 7.23 -1.59 15.38
C LYS A 84 6.06 -0.61 15.30
N GLU A 85 5.82 0.10 16.39
CA GLU A 85 4.76 1.10 16.57
C GLU A 85 4.91 2.27 15.59
N THR A 86 6.13 2.79 15.39
CA THR A 86 6.38 3.86 14.42
C THR A 86 6.07 3.40 12.99
N VAL A 87 6.53 2.20 12.62
CA VAL A 87 6.26 1.62 11.30
C VAL A 87 4.75 1.37 11.10
N ILE A 88 4.04 0.90 12.13
CA ILE A 88 2.59 0.72 12.09
C ILE A 88 1.88 2.04 11.81
N GLU A 89 2.27 3.11 12.53
CA GLU A 89 1.65 4.42 12.36
C GLU A 89 1.88 4.98 10.96
N GLU A 90 3.09 4.85 10.42
CA GLU A 90 3.37 5.29 9.05
C GLU A 90 2.60 4.51 7.99
N LEU A 91 2.45 3.19 8.16
CA LEU A 91 1.62 2.37 7.29
C LEU A 91 0.16 2.81 7.36
N ARG A 92 -0.37 3.07 8.56
CA ARG A 92 -1.74 3.57 8.71
C ARG A 92 -1.91 4.95 8.06
N MET A 93 -0.95 5.85 8.23
CA MET A 93 -0.95 7.16 7.58
C MET A 93 -0.89 7.06 6.06
N ALA A 94 -0.07 6.16 5.52
CA ALA A 94 -0.07 5.86 4.09
C ALA A 94 -1.44 5.32 3.63
N GLY A 95 -2.07 4.42 4.39
CA GLY A 95 -3.42 3.95 4.14
C GLY A 95 -4.46 5.07 4.11
N ARG A 96 -4.42 5.97 5.11
CA ARG A 96 -5.30 7.15 5.22
C ARG A 96 -5.18 8.05 3.99
N ALA A 97 -3.97 8.26 3.47
CA ALA A 97 -3.74 9.09 2.29
C ALA A 97 -4.46 8.58 1.03
N HIS A 98 -4.73 7.27 0.93
CA HIS A 98 -5.48 6.71 -0.20
C HIS A 98 -6.99 6.98 -0.11
N ALA A 99 -7.52 7.35 1.05
CA ALA A 99 -8.94 7.68 1.22
C ALA A 99 -9.33 8.97 0.47
N SER A 100 -8.39 9.90 0.24
CA SER A 100 -8.68 11.12 -0.53
C SER A 100 -8.96 10.82 -2.00
N LEU A 101 -8.44 9.71 -2.55
CA LEU A 101 -8.68 9.31 -3.94
C LEU A 101 -10.14 8.85 -4.18
N LEU A 102 -10.89 8.50 -3.12
CA LEU A 102 -12.33 8.28 -3.18
C LEU A 102 -13.12 9.58 -3.46
N ARG A 103 -12.51 10.74 -3.17
CA ARG A 103 -13.15 12.06 -3.27
C ARG A 103 -12.99 12.66 -4.66
N ASP A 104 -11.80 12.56 -5.24
CA ASP A 104 -11.49 13.21 -6.53
C ASP A 104 -12.29 12.62 -7.70
N SER A 105 -12.67 11.34 -7.63
CA SER A 105 -13.57 10.71 -8.61
C SER A 105 -15.02 11.24 -8.53
N ARG A 106 -15.44 11.84 -7.41
CA ARG A 106 -16.82 12.35 -7.21
C ARG A 106 -16.98 13.82 -7.59
N HIS A 107 -15.92 14.63 -7.57
CA HIS A 107 -15.99 16.05 -7.95
C HIS A 107 -15.75 16.31 -9.44
N LYS A 108 -15.18 15.34 -10.18
CA LYS A 108 -14.94 15.49 -11.63
C LYS A 108 -16.19 15.25 -12.50
N SER A 109 -17.33 14.81 -11.92
CA SER A 109 -18.58 14.62 -12.69
C SER A 109 -19.30 15.91 -13.05
N ASP A 110 -18.96 17.04 -12.42
CA ASP A 110 -19.71 18.29 -12.58
C ASP A 110 -19.07 19.25 -13.61
N SER A 111 -17.91 18.89 -14.17
CA SER A 111 -17.23 19.68 -15.20
C SER A 111 -17.51 19.09 -16.60
N LYS A 112 -18.52 19.63 -17.28
CA LYS A 112 -18.73 19.43 -18.73
C LYS A 112 -17.51 19.96 -19.50
N GLY A 113 -16.53 19.11 -19.76
CA GLY A 113 -15.37 19.41 -20.60
C GLY A 113 -14.87 18.12 -21.25
N MET A 114 -15.02 18.04 -22.57
CA MET A 114 -14.54 16.94 -23.43
C MET A 114 -13.02 16.76 -23.32
N ALA A 115 -12.59 15.93 -22.37
CA ALA A 115 -11.33 15.21 -22.43
C ALA A 115 -11.63 13.78 -21.96
N GLN A 116 -11.25 12.79 -22.76
CA GLN A 116 -11.41 11.37 -22.49
C GLN A 116 -10.77 10.97 -21.16
N SER A 117 -11.49 11.15 -20.05
CA SER A 117 -11.15 10.58 -18.75
C SER A 117 -11.65 9.15 -18.73
N LEU A 118 -10.86 8.24 -19.30
CA LEU A 118 -11.05 6.80 -19.11
C LEU A 118 -11.09 6.49 -17.60
N ASN A 119 -12.27 6.09 -17.12
CA ASN A 119 -12.52 5.32 -15.90
C ASN A 119 -12.05 5.94 -14.57
N GLY A 120 -12.89 6.81 -14.00
CA GLY A 120 -12.82 7.25 -12.60
C GLY A 120 -13.15 6.14 -11.58
N CYS A 121 -12.45 5.00 -11.61
CA CYS A 121 -12.58 3.98 -10.58
C CYS A 121 -11.98 4.51 -9.27
N PRO A 122 -12.77 4.71 -8.20
CA PRO A 122 -12.24 5.16 -6.92
C PRO A 122 -11.29 4.10 -6.35
N PHE A 123 -10.34 4.53 -5.51
CA PHE A 123 -9.55 3.60 -4.72
C PHE A 123 -10.47 2.77 -3.81
N ARG A 124 -10.17 1.47 -3.65
CA ARG A 124 -10.99 0.46 -2.94
C ARG A 124 -10.08 -0.49 -2.17
N LEU A 125 -10.64 -1.17 -1.17
CA LEU A 125 -9.93 -2.17 -0.38
C LEU A 125 -9.31 -3.29 -1.24
N ALA A 126 -9.98 -3.67 -2.34
CA ALA A 126 -9.49 -4.69 -3.26
C ALA A 126 -8.13 -4.34 -3.88
N HIS A 127 -7.79 -3.05 -4.04
CA HIS A 127 -6.48 -2.64 -4.56
C HIS A 127 -5.35 -3.04 -3.63
N PHE A 128 -5.56 -3.02 -2.31
CA PHE A 128 -4.60 -3.51 -1.34
C PHE A 128 -4.42 -5.04 -1.42
N GLU A 129 -5.49 -5.80 -1.68
CA GLU A 129 -5.41 -7.26 -1.87
C GLU A 129 -4.62 -7.64 -3.13
N HIS A 130 -4.87 -6.92 -4.23
CA HIS A 130 -4.11 -7.11 -5.46
C HIS A 130 -2.63 -6.75 -5.29
N PHE A 131 -2.33 -5.68 -4.52
CA PHE A 131 -0.97 -5.33 -4.15
C PHE A 131 -0.31 -6.41 -3.28
N ALA A 132 -1.02 -6.97 -2.30
CA ALA A 132 -0.55 -8.07 -1.46
C ALA A 132 -0.17 -9.29 -2.31
N SER A 133 -1.06 -9.71 -3.21
CA SER A 133 -0.83 -10.82 -4.13
C SER A 133 0.38 -10.56 -5.02
N ALA A 134 0.48 -9.36 -5.60
CA ALA A 134 1.61 -8.97 -6.43
C ALA A 134 2.94 -9.04 -5.66
N MET A 135 2.97 -8.59 -4.40
CA MET A 135 4.16 -8.62 -3.57
C MET A 135 4.56 -10.05 -3.20
N ILE A 136 3.61 -10.89 -2.78
CA ILE A 136 3.84 -12.32 -2.46
C ILE A 136 4.44 -13.07 -3.64
N GLU A 137 4.04 -12.75 -4.87
CA GLU A 137 4.63 -13.34 -6.07
C GLU A 137 6.07 -12.88 -6.29
N ARG A 138 6.36 -11.58 -6.11
CA ARG A 138 7.73 -11.08 -6.21
C ARG A 138 8.65 -11.73 -5.18
N THR A 139 8.16 -12.02 -3.97
CA THR A 139 9.00 -12.62 -2.92
C THR A 139 9.50 -14.02 -3.28
N LEU A 140 8.82 -14.74 -4.17
CA LEU A 140 9.26 -16.06 -4.66
C LEU A 140 10.53 -15.99 -5.53
N GLU A 141 10.86 -14.81 -6.05
CA GLU A 141 12.02 -14.60 -6.92
C GLU A 141 13.24 -14.07 -6.17
N TRP A 142 13.10 -13.71 -4.89
CA TRP A 142 14.16 -13.09 -4.10
C TRP A 142 15.07 -14.13 -3.44
N GLY A 143 16.36 -13.79 -3.34
CA GLY A 143 17.39 -14.67 -2.80
C GLY A 143 17.90 -15.71 -3.78
N GLU A 144 18.91 -16.45 -3.34
CA GLU A 144 19.44 -17.60 -4.06
C GLU A 144 18.45 -18.77 -4.04
N LYS A 145 18.59 -19.73 -4.95
CA LYS A 145 17.70 -20.92 -5.04
C LYS A 145 17.54 -21.65 -3.70
N LYS A 146 18.61 -21.72 -2.88
CA LYS A 146 18.59 -22.37 -1.55
C LYS A 146 17.76 -21.62 -0.50
N ASP A 147 17.62 -20.31 -0.66
CA ASP A 147 16.88 -19.45 0.27
C ASP A 147 15.38 -19.40 -0.07
N ARG A 148 14.99 -19.85 -1.26
CA ARG A 148 13.59 -19.91 -1.75
C ARG A 148 12.90 -21.19 -1.26
N ASN A 149 12.55 -21.21 0.01
CA ASN A 149 11.91 -22.35 0.66
C ASN A 149 10.63 -21.94 1.42
N LYS A 150 9.87 -22.94 1.89
CA LYS A 150 8.60 -22.74 2.59
C LYS A 150 8.74 -21.84 3.83
N THR A 151 9.86 -21.93 4.55
CA THR A 151 10.11 -21.12 5.76
C THR A 151 10.26 -19.65 5.40
N THR A 152 11.07 -19.33 4.39
CA THR A 152 11.24 -17.97 3.86
C THR A 152 9.92 -17.43 3.33
N GLN A 153 9.19 -18.22 2.54
CA GLN A 153 7.92 -17.78 1.96
C GLN A 153 6.85 -17.53 3.02
N THR A 154 6.79 -18.36 4.06
CA THR A 154 5.88 -18.14 5.21
C THR A 154 6.24 -16.85 5.94
N GLY A 155 7.54 -16.55 6.10
CA GLY A 155 8.01 -15.29 6.67
C GLY A 155 7.54 -14.08 5.85
N TRP A 156 7.72 -14.12 4.52
CA TRP A 156 7.25 -13.09 3.62
C TRP A 156 5.73 -12.92 3.65
N THR A 157 4.95 -14.00 3.55
CA THR A 157 3.49 -13.92 3.63
C THR A 157 3.02 -13.22 4.90
N LYS A 158 3.60 -13.53 6.07
CA LYS A 158 3.28 -12.85 7.33
C LYS A 158 3.56 -11.35 7.27
N ILE A 159 4.70 -10.95 6.72
CA ILE A 159 5.08 -9.54 6.57
C ILE A 159 4.12 -8.82 5.62
N VAL A 160 3.83 -9.40 4.45
CA VAL A 160 2.94 -8.78 3.46
C VAL A 160 1.54 -8.60 4.04
N LEU A 161 0.99 -9.64 4.68
CA LEU A 161 -0.33 -9.56 5.32
C LEU A 161 -0.35 -8.51 6.43
N PHE A 162 0.71 -8.43 7.24
CA PHE A 162 0.82 -7.40 8.28
C PHE A 162 0.83 -5.99 7.68
N VAL A 163 1.69 -5.74 6.70
CA VAL A 163 1.84 -4.43 6.02
C VAL A 163 0.51 -4.00 5.40
N VAL A 164 -0.12 -4.90 4.66
CA VAL A 164 -1.38 -4.62 3.96
C VAL A 164 -2.52 -4.42 4.94
N GLU A 165 -2.55 -5.16 6.05
CA GLU A 165 -3.57 -4.94 7.08
C GLU A 165 -3.42 -3.55 7.71
N GLN A 166 -2.21 -3.07 8.00
CA GLN A 166 -2.01 -1.71 8.54
C GLN A 166 -2.46 -0.63 7.55
N LEU A 167 -2.16 -0.79 6.25
CA LEU A 167 -2.66 0.10 5.19
C LEU A 167 -4.19 0.10 5.14
N ARG A 168 -4.82 -1.07 5.21
CA ARG A 168 -6.29 -1.22 5.17
C ARG A 168 -6.95 -0.59 6.39
N GLU A 169 -6.41 -0.82 7.58
CA GLU A 169 -6.92 -0.23 8.83
C GLU A 169 -6.93 1.30 8.73
N GLY A 170 -5.81 1.91 8.33
CA GLY A 170 -5.72 3.36 8.16
C GLY A 170 -6.70 3.89 7.12
N TYR A 171 -6.81 3.22 5.97
CA TYR A 171 -7.77 3.58 4.93
C TYR A 171 -9.23 3.54 5.41
N GLN A 172 -9.62 2.45 6.08
CA GLN A 172 -10.98 2.27 6.61
C GLN A 172 -11.28 3.28 7.71
N GLU A 173 -10.30 3.59 8.56
CA GLU A 173 -10.45 4.57 9.62
C GLU A 173 -10.73 5.97 9.07
N ALA A 174 -9.95 6.43 8.09
CA ALA A 174 -10.19 7.70 7.40
C ALA A 174 -11.60 7.77 6.79
N ILE A 175 -12.07 6.69 6.15
CA ILE A 175 -13.43 6.65 5.59
C ILE A 175 -14.49 6.72 6.69
N ARG A 176 -14.29 6.03 7.82
CA ARG A 176 -15.23 6.06 8.95
C ARG A 176 -15.31 7.47 9.57
N GLU A 177 -14.17 8.11 9.78
CA GLU A 177 -14.09 9.48 10.28
C GLU A 177 -14.79 10.47 9.34
N GLU A 178 -14.54 10.37 8.03
CA GLU A 178 -15.18 11.23 7.05
C GLU A 178 -16.71 11.07 7.05
N ARG A 179 -17.21 9.83 7.11
CA ARG A 179 -18.65 9.55 7.18
C ARG A 179 -19.28 10.15 8.44
N ARG A 180 -18.60 10.09 9.58
CA ARG A 180 -19.07 10.71 10.84
C ARG A 180 -19.12 12.23 10.73
N ALA A 181 -18.05 12.85 10.22
CA ALA A 181 -17.98 14.29 10.03
C ALA A 181 -19.07 14.83 9.08
N ARG A 182 -19.37 14.11 8.00
CA ARG A 182 -20.46 14.47 7.07
C ARG A 182 -21.83 14.44 7.74
N ARG A 183 -22.11 13.42 8.55
CA ARG A 183 -23.39 13.31 9.30
C ARG A 183 -23.55 14.46 10.30
N GLN A 184 -22.48 14.80 11.03
CA GLN A 184 -22.49 15.91 11.97
C GLN A 184 -22.76 17.26 11.27
N LYS A 185 -22.13 17.50 10.12
CA LYS A 185 -22.39 18.71 9.31
C LYS A 185 -23.85 18.81 8.86
N GLN A 186 -24.42 17.71 8.38
CA GLN A 186 -25.82 17.67 7.94
C GLN A 186 -26.79 17.92 9.11
N GLN A 187 -26.53 17.34 10.28
CA GLN A 187 -27.33 17.57 11.50
C GLN A 187 -27.25 19.03 11.98
N SER A 188 -26.05 19.63 11.99
CA SER A 188 -25.89 21.04 12.37
C SER A 188 -26.56 22.03 11.39
N GLN A 189 -26.72 21.65 10.13
CA GLN A 189 -27.42 22.48 9.13
C GLN A 189 -28.94 22.33 9.22
N SER A 190 -29.45 21.16 9.62
CA SER A 190 -30.88 20.95 9.85
C SER A 190 -31.40 21.57 11.16
N GLU A 191 -30.53 21.84 12.13
CA GLU A 191 -30.89 22.50 13.40
C GLU A 191 -30.90 24.04 13.32
N GLN A 192 -30.46 24.60 12.18
CA GLN A 192 -30.44 26.05 11.92
C GLN A 192 -31.59 26.53 11.01
N VAL A 193 -32.53 25.64 10.66
CA VAL A 193 -33.75 25.90 9.88
C VAL A 193 -34.96 25.60 10.75
#